data_AF-A0A439KPZ1-F1
#
_entry.id   AF-A0A439KPZ1-F1
#
_cell.length_a   1.000
_cell.length_b   1.000
_cell.length_c   1.000
_cell.angle_alpha   90.00
_cell.angle_beta   90.00
_cell.angle_gamma   90.00
#
_symmetry.space_group_name_H-M   'P 1'
#
loop_
_entity.id
_entity.type
_entity.pdbx_description
1 polymer ?
#
loop_
_entity_poly.entity_id
_entity_poly.type
_entity_poly.pdbx_seq_one_letter_code
_entity_poly.pdbx_strand_id
1 'polypeptide(L)' 'MQQRQTAPAGEAMSELELVAQQAIAAAGGDALVALLNVLIINAELERELALSRAAVSNGFSRGWHKARH' A
#
# COMPACT_ATOMS: atom_id res chain seq x y z
N MET A 1 10.67 -17.68 -22.46
CA MET A 1 11.08 -17.24 -21.10
C MET A 1 11.83 -15.94 -21.27
N GLN A 2 11.21 -14.80 -20.95
CA GLN A 2 11.92 -13.51 -20.99
C GLN A 2 12.98 -13.51 -19.89
N GLN A 3 14.23 -13.26 -20.28
CA GLN A 3 15.33 -13.14 -19.34
C GLN A 3 15.05 -11.96 -18.43
N ARG A 4 15.02 -12.18 -17.10
CA ARG A 4 15.09 -11.07 -16.15
C ARG A 4 16.41 -10.37 -16.44
N GLN A 5 16.33 -9.12 -16.88
CA GLN A 5 17.49 -8.25 -16.88
C GLN A 5 18.01 -8.22 -15.45
N THR A 6 19.10 -8.95 -15.20
CA THR A 6 19.93 -8.72 -14.03
C THR A 6 20.50 -7.31 -14.21
N ALA A 7 19.85 -6.33 -13.59
CA ALA A 7 20.38 -4.98 -13.50
C ALA A 7 21.79 -5.05 -12.89
N PRO A 8 22.75 -4.24 -13.38
CA PRO A 8 24.13 -4.29 -12.93
C PRO A 8 24.20 -4.00 -11.43
N ALA A 9 25.13 -4.69 -10.75
CA ALA A 9 25.30 -4.70 -9.29
C ALA A 9 25.77 -3.36 -8.69
N GLY A 10 25.07 -2.26 -8.97
CA GLY A 10 25.40 -0.91 -8.53
C GLY A 10 24.29 0.12 -8.68
N GLU A 11 23.14 -0.22 -9.27
CA GLU A 11 21.96 0.64 -9.22
C GLU A 11 21.25 0.39 -7.89
N ALA A 12 21.14 1.42 -7.05
CA ALA A 12 20.39 1.35 -5.80
C ALA A 12 18.97 0.88 -6.14
N MET A 13 18.64 -0.36 -5.76
CA MET A 13 17.28 -0.89 -5.92
C MET A 13 16.29 0.12 -5.37
N SER A 14 15.24 0.38 -6.13
CA SER A 14 14.17 1.26 -5.65
C SER A 14 13.63 0.71 -4.35
N GLU A 15 13.26 1.58 -3.41
CA GLU A 15 12.64 1.17 -2.14
C GLU A 15 11.45 0.23 -2.38
N LEU A 16 10.67 0.50 -3.44
CA LEU A 16 9.55 -0.34 -3.84
C LEU A 16 9.98 -1.73 -4.30
N GLU A 17 11.10 -1.84 -5.02
CA GLU A 17 11.64 -3.13 -5.45
C GLU A 17 12.15 -3.93 -4.25
N LEU A 18 12.79 -3.28 -3.28
CA LEU A 18 13.21 -3.93 -2.04
C LEU A 18 12.01 -4.46 -1.25
N VAL A 19 10.95 -3.66 -1.10
CA VAL A 19 9.71 -4.09 -0.45
C VAL A 19 9.05 -5.25 -1.20
N ALA A 20 9.04 -5.21 -2.54
CA ALA A 20 8.53 -6.31 -3.36
C ALA A 20 9.32 -7.61 -3.13
N GLN A 21 10.65 -7.54 -3.08
CA GLN A 21 11.47 -8.71 -2.77
C GLN A 21 11.22 -9.24 -1.36
N GLN A 22 11.00 -8.37 -0.38
CA GLN A 22 10.64 -8.78 0.98
C GLN A 22 9.28 -9.48 1.02
N ALA A 23 8.29 -8.97 0.30
CA ALA A 23 6.97 -9.60 0.19
C ALA A 23 7.05 -10.99 -0.46
N ILE A 24 7.85 -11.14 -1.53
CA ILE A 24 8.11 -12.42 -2.18
C ILE A 24 8.83 -13.39 -1.23
N ALA A 25 9.84 -12.92 -0.50
CA ALA A 25 10.56 -13.73 0.48
C ALA A 25 9.64 -14.21 1.62
N ALA A 26 8.76 -13.34 2.12
CA ALA A 26 7.76 -13.69 3.13
C ALA A 26 6.74 -14.73 2.64
N ALA A 27 6.48 -14.78 1.33
CA ALA A 27 5.64 -15.79 0.68
C ALA A 27 6.41 -17.07 0.31
N GLY A 28 7.63 -17.27 0.83
CA GLY A 28 8.46 -18.44 0.50
C GLY A 28 8.94 -18.47 -0.95
N GLY A 29 9.00 -17.32 -1.62
CA GLY A 29 9.37 -17.21 -3.03
C GLY A 29 8.20 -17.34 -4.01
N ASP A 30 6.98 -17.61 -3.52
CA ASP A 30 5.80 -17.67 -4.39
C ASP A 30 5.27 -16.25 -4.70
N ALA A 31 5.52 -15.81 -5.92
CA ALA A 31 5.10 -14.49 -6.38
C ALA A 31 3.58 -14.30 -6.46
N LEU A 32 2.81 -15.38 -6.73
CA LEU A 32 1.35 -15.30 -6.78
C LEU A 32 0.80 -15.11 -5.37
N VAL A 33 1.31 -15.88 -4.40
CA VAL A 33 0.92 -15.73 -2.98
C VAL A 33 1.31 -14.34 -2.44
N ALA A 34 2.52 -13.86 -2.76
CA ALA A 34 2.94 -12.51 -2.38
C ALA A 34 2.01 -11.42 -2.94
N LEU A 35 1.64 -11.53 -4.22
CA LEU A 35 0.71 -10.59 -4.85
C LEU A 35 -0.67 -10.62 -4.21
N LEU A 36 -1.21 -11.81 -3.94
CA LEU A 36 -2.51 -11.96 -3.29
C LEU A 36 -2.51 -11.33 -1.88
N ASN A 37 -1.45 -11.55 -1.10
CA ASN A 37 -1.31 -10.95 0.23
C ASN A 37 -1.26 -9.42 0.16
N VAL A 38 -0.49 -8.86 -0.78
CA VAL A 38 -0.41 -7.41 -1.00
C VAL A 38 -1.77 -6.82 -1.40
N LEU A 39 -2.52 -7.50 -2.29
CA LEU A 39 -3.84 -7.04 -2.72
C LEU A 39 -4.87 -7.06 -1.59
N ILE A 40 -4.83 -8.06 -0.71
CA ILE A 40 -5.70 -8.13 0.48
C ILE A 40 -5.44 -6.92 1.38
N ILE A 41 -4.17 -6.68 1.73
CA ILE A 41 -3.78 -5.54 2.59
C ILE A 41 -4.18 -4.21 1.93
N ASN A 42 -3.98 -4.07 0.62
CA ASN A 42 -4.37 -2.85 -0.08
C ASN A 42 -5.89 -2.61 -0.01
N ALA A 43 -6.70 -3.65 -0.24
CA ALA A 43 -8.16 -3.53 -0.14
C ALA A 43 -8.63 -3.14 1.28
N GLU A 44 -7.94 -3.63 2.32
CA GLU A 44 -8.19 -3.23 3.71
C GLU A 44 -7.84 -1.75 3.95
N LEU A 45 -6.67 -1.31 3.49
CA LEU A 45 -6.23 0.10 3.60
C LEU A 45 -7.15 1.05 2.83
N GLU A 46 -7.59 0.68 1.63
CA GLU A 46 -8.55 1.45 0.85
C GLU A 46 -9.89 1.60 1.59
N ARG A 47 -10.36 0.53 2.23
CA ARG A 47 -11.57 0.56 3.07
C ARG A 47 -11.39 1.47 4.28
N GLU A 48 -10.28 1.35 5.01
CA GLU A 48 -9.98 2.21 6.17
C GLU A 48 -9.86 3.68 5.78
N LEU A 49 -9.23 3.97 4.65
CA LEU A 49 -9.12 5.31 4.09
C LEU A 49 -10.49 5.89 3.74
N ALA A 50 -11.37 5.09 3.12
CA ALA A 50 -12.74 5.51 2.80
C ALA A 50 -13.55 5.84 4.07
N LEU A 51 -13.46 4.99 5.10
CA LEU A 51 -14.12 5.23 6.39
C LEU A 51 -13.59 6.48 7.08
N SER A 52 -12.27 6.66 7.10
CA SER A 52 -11.59 7.82 7.69
C SER A 52 -12.00 9.12 6.98
N ARG A 53 -12.04 9.13 5.64
CA ARG A 53 -12.50 10.28 4.86
C ARG A 53 -13.96 10.65 5.16
N ALA A 54 -14.83 9.66 5.30
CA ALA A 54 -16.24 9.88 5.66
C ALA A 54 -16.42 10.40 7.10
N ALA A 55 -15.57 9.96 8.04
CA ALA A 55 -15.57 10.46 9.41
C ALA A 55 -15.04 11.90 9.50
N VAL A 56 -13.98 12.23 8.75
CA VAL A 56 -13.41 13.57 8.69
C VAL A 56 -14.37 14.56 8.04
N SER A 57 -15.05 14.19 6.94
CA SER A 57 -16.03 15.09 6.30
C SER A 57 -17.21 15.42 7.21
N ASN A 58 -17.73 14.43 7.95
CA ASN A 58 -18.81 14.64 8.91
C ASN A 58 -18.34 15.41 10.17
N GLY A 59 -17.13 15.17 10.66
CA GLY A 59 -16.54 15.87 11.81
C GLY A 59 -16.18 17.33 11.51
N PHE A 60 -15.65 17.60 10.31
CA PHE A 60 -15.30 18.94 9.84
C PHE A 60 -16.53 19.85 9.71
N SER A 61 -17.64 19.35 9.15
CA SER A 61 -18.91 20.09 9.08
C SER A 61 -19.49 20.43 10.45
N ARG A 62 -19.36 19.55 11.46
CA ARG A 62 -19.91 19.79 12.81
C ARG A 62 -19.09 20.79 13.63
N GLY A 63 -17.78 20.90 13.38
CA GLY A 63 -16.91 21.89 14.02
C GLY A 63 -17.10 23.31 13.48
N TRP A 64 -17.33 23.47 12.17
CA TRP A 64 -17.49 24.78 11.53
C TRP A 64 -18.77 25.52 11.92
N HIS A 65 -19.88 24.80 12.17
CA HIS A 65 -21.15 25.44 12.56
C HIS A 65 -21.25 25.78 14.06
N LYS A 66 -20.31 25.33 14.91
CA LYS A 66 -20.28 25.69 16.34
C LYS A 66 -19.35 26.86 16.68
N ALA A 67 -18.53 27.33 15.75
CA ALA A 67 -17.60 28.44 15.95
C ALA A 67 -18.21 29.84 15.69
N ARG A 68 -19.55 29.98 15.68
CA ARG A 68 -20.24 31.26 15.43
C ARG A 68 -21.35 31.60 16.43
N HIS A 69 -21.12 31.37 17.72
CA HIS A 69 -21.89 32.03 18.77
C HIS A 69 -20.97 32.49 19.90
#